data_AF-A0A7K4FTM9-F1
#
_entry.id   AF-A0A7K4FTM9-F1
#
_cell.length_a   1.000
_cell.length_b   1.000
_cell.length_c   1.000
_cell.angle_alpha   90.00
_cell.angle_beta   90.00
_cell.angle_gamma   90.00
#
_symmetry.space_group_name_H-M   'P 1'
#
loop_
_entity.id
_entity.type
_entity.pdbx_description
1 polymer ?
#
loop_
_entity_poly.entity_id
_entity_poly.type
_entity_poly.pdbx_seq_one_letter_code
_entity_poly.pdbx_strand_id
1 'polypeptide(L)'
;MGRVNIAADSELVKELEKEAKSKGYTIFSLTNTAIKAMTDLIKSGEDSSTIQNLVEFYIIGKDLDIIPVTSWYIESLAKICYEKDIKAFEEICEGAGQQLSSYLKSRAPTFDGLMEIYDSVKSVLPIKDIHVKAGSDEEIEIRVTGSGFSKESTFCTSKVFQKILEGYSFNVIEMNYSPGGIIIAKAKYQGQPNK
;
A
#
# COMPACT_ATOMS: atom_id res chain seq x y z
N MET A 1 -4.16 -13.46 39.88
CA MET A 1 -4.74 -12.39 39.04
C MET A 1 -6.25 -12.50 39.09
N GLY A 2 -6.97 -11.37 39.23
CA GLY A 2 -8.43 -11.35 39.23
C GLY A 2 -9.03 -11.52 37.83
N ARG A 3 -10.24 -12.07 37.74
CA ARG A 3 -11.01 -12.02 36.49
C ARG A 3 -11.42 -10.57 36.23
N VAL A 4 -11.09 -10.07 35.04
CA VAL A 4 -11.53 -8.77 34.55
C VAL A 4 -12.50 -9.02 33.41
N ASN A 5 -13.65 -8.35 33.41
CA ASN A 5 -14.65 -8.46 32.36
C ASN A 5 -14.45 -7.31 31.36
N ILE A 6 -14.22 -7.63 30.09
CA ILE A 6 -14.11 -6.66 28.99
C ILE A 6 -15.30 -6.91 28.05
N ALA A 7 -16.02 -5.85 27.68
CA ALA A 7 -17.10 -5.95 26.71
C ALA A 7 -16.52 -6.14 25.31
N ALA A 8 -17.03 -7.13 24.58
CA ALA A 8 -16.64 -7.43 23.21
C ALA A 8 -17.85 -7.99 22.45
N ASP A 9 -17.83 -7.84 21.13
CA ASP A 9 -18.83 -8.46 20.27
C ASP A 9 -18.76 -9.99 20.38
N SER A 10 -19.92 -10.62 20.58
CA SER A 10 -19.99 -12.06 20.82
C SER A 10 -19.62 -12.91 19.60
N GLU A 11 -19.83 -12.40 18.38
CA GLU A 11 -19.46 -13.07 17.14
C GLU A 11 -17.94 -13.01 16.94
N LEU A 12 -17.32 -11.84 17.17
CA LEU A 12 -15.87 -11.68 17.11
C LEU A 12 -15.14 -12.58 18.12
N VAL A 13 -15.66 -12.71 19.33
CA VAL A 13 -15.07 -13.60 20.36
C VAL A 13 -15.14 -15.07 19.91
N LYS A 14 -16.27 -15.50 19.33
CA LYS A 14 -16.42 -16.88 18.82
C LYS A 14 -15.46 -17.16 17.67
N GLU A 15 -15.28 -16.19 16.77
CA GLU A 15 -14.33 -16.31 15.67
C GLU A 15 -12.89 -16.41 16.17
N LEU A 16 -12.50 -15.53 17.09
CA LEU A 16 -11.18 -15.57 17.72
C LEU A 16 -10.95 -16.90 18.47
N GLU A 17 -11.96 -17.44 19.14
CA GLU A 17 -11.89 -18.76 19.80
C GLU A 17 -11.60 -19.90 18.83
N LYS A 18 -12.23 -19.88 17.66
CA LYS A 18 -12.04 -20.87 16.61
C LYS A 18 -10.60 -20.80 16.07
N GLU A 19 -10.12 -19.61 15.75
CA GLU A 19 -8.77 -19.39 15.22
C GLU A 19 -7.68 -19.66 16.28
N ALA A 20 -7.94 -19.38 17.55
CA ALA A 20 -7.03 -19.70 18.63
C ALA A 20 -6.81 -21.22 18.74
N LYS A 21 -7.91 -21.98 18.76
CA LYS A 21 -7.87 -23.45 18.87
C LYS A 21 -7.15 -24.10 17.70
N SER A 22 -7.36 -23.60 16.47
CA SER A 22 -6.71 -24.15 15.27
C SER A 22 -5.17 -24.00 15.31
N LYS A 23 -4.66 -22.97 16.00
CA LYS A 23 -3.23 -22.68 16.15
C LYS A 23 -2.63 -23.07 17.50
N GLY A 24 -3.40 -23.75 18.36
CA GLY A 24 -2.94 -24.18 19.69
C GLY A 24 -2.76 -23.07 20.72
N TYR A 25 -3.37 -21.89 20.49
CA TYR A 25 -3.35 -20.78 21.43
C TYR A 25 -4.54 -20.80 22.38
N THR A 26 -4.35 -20.22 23.57
CA THR A 26 -5.48 -19.94 24.48
C THR A 26 -6.08 -18.56 24.18
N ILE A 27 -7.39 -18.39 24.40
CA ILE A 27 -8.02 -17.06 24.33
C ILE A 27 -7.34 -16.08 25.28
N PHE A 28 -6.97 -16.54 26.47
CA PHE A 28 -6.29 -15.71 27.45
C PHE A 28 -4.97 -15.14 26.89
N SER A 29 -4.12 -15.97 26.28
CA SER A 29 -2.86 -15.51 25.70
C SER A 29 -3.06 -14.53 24.54
N LEU A 30 -4.00 -14.82 23.62
CA LEU A 30 -4.26 -13.94 22.48
C LEU A 30 -4.87 -12.60 22.90
N THR A 31 -5.81 -12.62 23.84
CA THR A 31 -6.46 -11.41 24.36
C THR A 31 -5.42 -10.49 25.00
N ASN A 32 -4.53 -11.03 25.83
CA ASN A 32 -3.47 -10.22 26.45
C ASN A 32 -2.48 -9.66 25.41
N THR A 33 -2.12 -10.43 24.38
CA THR A 33 -1.27 -9.93 23.29
C THR A 33 -1.95 -8.80 22.52
N ALA A 34 -3.23 -8.96 22.17
CA ALA A 34 -3.99 -7.94 21.46
C ALA A 34 -4.13 -6.64 22.30
N ILE A 35 -4.49 -6.75 23.57
CA ILE A 35 -4.58 -5.61 24.49
C ILE A 35 -3.23 -4.91 24.63
N LYS A 36 -2.14 -5.67 24.76
CA LYS A 36 -0.79 -5.10 24.85
C LYS A 36 -0.41 -4.35 23.57
N ALA A 37 -0.63 -4.95 22.39
CA ALA A 37 -0.35 -4.32 21.11
C ALA A 37 -1.15 -3.01 20.94
N MET A 38 -2.44 -3.02 21.25
CA MET A 38 -3.28 -1.80 21.25
C MET A 38 -2.74 -0.74 22.22
N THR A 39 -2.34 -1.16 23.42
CA THR A 39 -1.83 -0.24 24.44
C THR A 39 -0.52 0.40 24.02
N ASP A 40 0.41 -0.39 23.46
CA ASP A 40 1.71 0.10 23.03
C ASP A 40 1.56 1.10 21.87
N LEU A 41 0.64 0.85 20.95
CA LEU A 41 0.34 1.72 19.82
C LEU A 41 -0.34 3.04 20.24
N ILE A 42 -1.33 2.99 21.14
CA ILE A 42 -1.95 4.20 21.67
C ILE A 42 -0.92 5.04 22.46
N LYS A 43 -0.02 4.40 23.21
CA LYS A 43 1.05 5.10 23.95
C LYS A 43 2.07 5.79 23.04
N SER A 44 2.27 5.31 21.81
CA SER A 44 3.11 6.00 20.83
C SER A 44 2.40 7.19 20.16
N GLY A 45 1.13 7.45 20.50
CA GLY A 45 0.35 8.54 19.92
C GLY A 45 -0.38 8.19 18.63
N GLU A 46 -0.42 6.90 18.27
CA GLU A 46 -1.09 6.40 17.07
C GLU A 46 -2.57 6.09 17.35
N ASP A 47 -3.38 6.11 16.29
CA ASP A 47 -4.81 5.79 16.37
C ASP A 47 -5.06 4.27 16.40
N SER A 48 -6.13 3.85 17.08
CA SER A 48 -6.52 2.43 17.17
C SER A 48 -6.72 1.75 15.81
N SER A 49 -7.13 2.49 14.77
CA SER A 49 -7.27 1.98 13.40
C SER A 49 -5.93 1.54 12.79
N THR A 50 -4.80 2.08 13.23
CA THR A 50 -3.47 1.73 12.71
C THR A 50 -3.16 0.24 12.87
N ILE A 51 -3.74 -0.46 13.85
CA ILE A 51 -3.57 -1.92 13.98
C ILE A 51 -4.18 -2.68 12.79
N GLN A 52 -5.37 -2.28 12.35
CA GLN A 52 -6.01 -2.91 11.19
C GLN A 52 -5.17 -2.66 9.93
N ASN A 53 -4.67 -1.43 9.78
CA ASN A 53 -3.82 -1.02 8.66
C ASN A 53 -2.49 -1.81 8.64
N LEU A 54 -1.89 -2.05 9.82
CA LEU A 54 -0.68 -2.86 9.96
C LEU A 54 -0.91 -4.33 9.62
N VAL A 55 -2.08 -4.89 9.95
CA VAL A 55 -2.44 -6.27 9.57
C VAL A 55 -2.54 -6.39 8.06
N GLU A 56 -3.22 -5.46 7.38
CA GLU A 56 -3.34 -5.48 5.93
C GLU A 56 -1.97 -5.28 5.25
N PHE A 57 -1.16 -4.32 5.75
CA PHE A 57 0.20 -4.12 5.28
C PHE A 57 1.10 -5.35 5.47
N TYR A 58 0.94 -6.09 6.58
CA TYR A 58 1.67 -7.34 6.81
C TYR A 58 1.29 -8.41 5.78
N ILE A 59 0.01 -8.55 5.45
CA ILE A 59 -0.46 -9.52 4.44
C ILE A 59 0.14 -9.15 3.07
N ILE A 60 0.02 -7.88 2.67
CA ILE A 60 0.62 -7.37 1.43
C ILE A 60 2.14 -7.62 1.40
N GLY A 61 2.83 -7.28 2.50
CA GLY A 61 4.27 -7.46 2.61
C GLY A 61 4.69 -8.92 2.52
N LYS A 62 3.92 -9.84 3.09
CA LYS A 62 4.18 -11.28 3.05
C LYS A 62 3.95 -11.86 1.65
N ASP A 63 2.94 -11.39 0.94
CA ASP A 63 2.59 -11.94 -0.38
C ASP A 63 3.50 -11.42 -1.49
N LEU A 64 4.07 -10.22 -1.31
CA LEU A 64 5.01 -9.58 -2.24
C LEU A 64 6.48 -9.74 -1.84
N ASP A 65 6.77 -10.51 -0.79
CA ASP A 65 8.13 -10.69 -0.24
C ASP A 65 8.85 -9.35 0.02
N ILE A 66 8.14 -8.36 0.58
CA ILE A 66 8.68 -7.02 0.82
C ILE A 66 9.77 -7.07 1.89
N ILE A 67 10.97 -6.58 1.53
CA ILE A 67 12.09 -6.42 2.45
C ILE A 67 12.11 -4.98 2.97
N PRO A 68 11.89 -4.74 4.28
CA PRO A 68 11.96 -3.40 4.84
C PRO A 68 13.42 -2.94 4.89
N VAL A 69 13.72 -1.87 4.16
CA VAL A 69 15.03 -1.19 4.16
C VAL A 69 14.84 0.30 4.42
N THR A 70 15.89 0.97 4.89
CA THR A 70 15.82 2.42 5.14
C THR A 70 15.71 3.20 3.83
N SER A 71 15.02 4.34 3.85
CA SER A 71 14.92 5.22 2.68
C SER A 71 16.29 5.62 2.14
N TRP A 72 17.25 5.90 3.01
CA TRP A 72 18.62 6.21 2.59
C TRP A 72 19.27 5.11 1.73
N TYR A 73 19.08 3.85 2.13
CA TYR A 73 19.66 2.71 1.42
C TYR A 73 19.08 2.59 0.02
N ILE A 74 17.74 2.60 -0.09
CA ILE A 74 17.08 2.46 -1.40
C ILE A 74 17.31 3.68 -2.31
N GLU A 75 17.36 4.89 -1.75
CA GLU A 75 17.69 6.12 -2.49
C GLU A 75 19.10 6.07 -3.06
N SER A 76 20.07 5.57 -2.27
CA SER A 76 21.46 5.44 -2.71
C SER A 76 21.59 4.42 -3.85
N LEU A 77 20.89 3.29 -3.75
CA LEU A 77 20.87 2.28 -4.81
C LEU A 77 20.19 2.81 -6.09
N ALA A 78 19.03 3.46 -5.96
CA ALA A 78 18.30 4.04 -7.07
C ALA A 78 19.18 5.01 -7.85
N LYS A 79 19.91 5.88 -7.14
CA LYS A 79 20.86 6.82 -7.74
C LYS A 79 21.97 6.10 -8.52
N ILE A 80 22.64 5.12 -7.92
CA ILE A 80 23.72 4.37 -8.55
C ILE A 80 23.24 3.66 -9.83
N CYS A 81 22.07 3.03 -9.78
CA CYS A 81 21.49 2.33 -10.93
C CYS A 81 21.11 3.31 -12.04
N TYR A 82 20.44 4.41 -11.69
CA TYR A 82 19.99 5.43 -12.64
C TYR A 82 21.17 6.10 -13.38
N GLU A 83 22.23 6.47 -12.65
CA GLU A 83 23.41 7.12 -13.24
C GLU A 83 24.21 6.17 -14.16
N LYS A 84 24.18 4.87 -13.86
CA LYS A 84 24.92 3.85 -14.61
C LYS A 84 24.22 3.45 -15.91
N ASP A 85 22.93 3.13 -15.82
CA ASP A 85 22.11 2.74 -16.97
C ASP A 85 20.63 3.02 -16.70
N ILE A 86 20.17 4.16 -17.20
CA ILE A 86 18.80 4.62 -17.03
C ILE A 86 17.77 3.64 -17.63
N LYS A 87 18.09 2.98 -18.75
CA LYS A 87 17.14 2.08 -19.43
C LYS A 87 16.98 0.79 -18.66
N ALA A 88 18.10 0.19 -18.24
CA ALA A 88 18.04 -1.01 -17.41
C ALA A 88 17.34 -0.73 -16.07
N PHE A 89 17.56 0.46 -15.49
CA PHE A 89 16.85 0.86 -14.28
C PHE A 89 15.34 1.05 -14.52
N GLU A 90 14.96 1.69 -15.63
CA GLU A 90 13.55 1.83 -16.03
C GLU A 90 12.86 0.46 -16.18
N GLU A 91 13.49 -0.49 -16.87
CA GLU A 91 12.97 -1.86 -17.04
C GLU A 91 12.75 -2.57 -15.69
N ILE A 92 13.66 -2.40 -14.72
CA ILE A 92 13.49 -2.94 -13.36
C ILE A 92 12.27 -2.31 -12.68
N CYS A 93 12.12 -0.98 -12.77
CA CYS A 93 11.00 -0.26 -12.16
C CYS A 93 9.66 -0.63 -12.81
N GLU A 94 9.62 -0.77 -14.14
CA GLU A 94 8.43 -1.25 -14.85
C GLU A 94 8.09 -2.70 -14.45
N GLY A 95 9.09 -3.58 -14.36
CA GLY A 95 8.89 -4.97 -13.92
C GLY A 95 8.29 -5.05 -12.50
N ALA A 96 8.80 -4.24 -11.57
CA ALA A 96 8.23 -4.12 -10.23
C ALA A 96 6.78 -3.62 -10.27
N GLY A 97 6.49 -2.63 -11.11
CA GLY A 97 5.13 -2.14 -11.33
C GLY A 97 4.18 -3.19 -11.89
N GLN A 98 4.62 -4.03 -12.82
CA GLN A 98 3.81 -5.12 -13.38
C GLN A 98 3.51 -6.20 -12.34
N GLN A 99 4.50 -6.58 -11.52
CA GLN A 99 4.32 -7.54 -10.43
C GLN A 99 3.30 -7.00 -9.40
N LEU A 100 3.50 -5.76 -8.96
CA LEU A 100 2.61 -5.12 -8.00
C LEU A 100 1.19 -4.97 -8.57
N SER A 101 1.06 -4.51 -9.82
CA SER A 101 -0.21 -4.40 -10.53
C SER A 101 -0.96 -5.74 -10.59
N SER A 102 -0.27 -6.83 -10.92
CA SER A 102 -0.85 -8.17 -10.99
C SER A 102 -1.37 -8.64 -9.62
N TYR A 103 -0.60 -8.42 -8.56
CA TYR A 103 -1.00 -8.71 -7.19
C TYR A 103 -2.22 -7.90 -6.77
N LEU A 104 -2.18 -6.58 -6.97
CA LEU A 104 -3.27 -5.67 -6.62
C LEU A 104 -4.56 -6.05 -7.33
N LYS A 105 -4.52 -6.39 -8.63
CA LYS A 105 -5.71 -6.84 -9.37
C LYS A 105 -6.33 -8.12 -8.84
N SER A 106 -5.53 -9.02 -8.26
CA SER A 106 -6.04 -10.26 -7.67
C SER A 106 -6.86 -9.99 -6.40
N ARG A 107 -6.57 -8.90 -5.70
CA ARG A 107 -7.27 -8.49 -4.46
C ARG A 107 -8.36 -7.46 -4.70
N ALA A 108 -8.13 -6.53 -5.62
CA ALA A 108 -9.04 -5.49 -6.05
C ALA A 108 -9.15 -5.49 -7.58
N PRO A 109 -10.18 -6.14 -8.16
CA PRO A 109 -10.35 -6.21 -9.61
C PRO A 109 -10.61 -4.86 -10.30
N THR A 110 -11.11 -3.86 -9.55
CA THR A 110 -11.44 -2.52 -10.04
C THR A 110 -10.51 -1.47 -9.42
N PHE A 111 -10.35 -0.33 -10.10
CA PHE A 111 -9.54 0.77 -9.60
C PHE A 111 -10.14 1.39 -8.32
N ASP A 112 -11.46 1.46 -8.22
CA ASP A 112 -12.13 1.91 -6.99
C ASP A 112 -11.82 0.99 -5.81
N GLY A 113 -11.84 -0.34 -6.02
CA GLY A 113 -11.42 -1.30 -4.99
C GLY A 113 -9.95 -1.17 -4.61
N LEU A 114 -9.07 -0.77 -5.55
CA LEU A 114 -7.68 -0.47 -5.22
C LEU A 114 -7.58 0.76 -4.31
N MET A 115 -8.39 1.80 -4.57
CA MET A 115 -8.42 3.00 -3.73
C MET A 115 -8.94 2.69 -2.31
N GLU A 116 -9.91 1.78 -2.17
CA GLU A 116 -10.35 1.28 -0.87
C GLU A 116 -9.22 0.57 -0.10
N ILE A 117 -8.44 -0.28 -0.80
CA ILE A 117 -7.25 -0.91 -0.19
C ILE A 117 -6.26 0.18 0.23
N TYR A 118 -5.94 1.14 -0.63
CA TYR A 118 -5.05 2.25 -0.31
C TYR A 118 -5.52 3.01 0.94
N ASP A 119 -6.81 3.35 1.04
CA ASP A 119 -7.36 4.05 2.20
C ASP A 119 -7.20 3.27 3.51
N SER A 120 -7.21 1.93 3.45
CA SER A 120 -6.98 1.06 4.61
C SER A 120 -5.51 0.89 4.99
N VAL A 121 -4.54 1.25 4.13
CA VAL A 121 -3.11 1.13 4.44
C VAL A 121 -2.35 2.46 4.40
N LYS A 122 -2.98 3.56 3.99
CA LYS A 122 -2.30 4.85 3.75
C LYS A 122 -1.53 5.39 4.96
N SER A 123 -1.98 5.12 6.19
CA SER A 123 -1.30 5.60 7.40
C SER A 123 0.02 4.88 7.69
N VAL A 124 0.22 3.69 7.12
CA VAL A 124 1.43 2.86 7.33
C VAL A 124 2.33 2.81 6.10
N LEU A 125 1.86 3.29 4.94
CA LEU A 125 2.67 3.38 3.74
C LEU A 125 3.65 4.57 3.80
N PRO A 126 4.85 4.45 3.22
CA PRO A 126 5.82 5.54 3.12
C PRO A 126 5.48 6.51 1.96
N ILE A 127 4.19 6.83 1.78
CA ILE A 127 3.70 7.84 0.84
C ILE A 127 2.81 8.81 1.61
N LYS A 128 2.85 10.09 1.25
CA LYS A 128 2.08 11.11 1.98
C LYS A 128 0.61 11.09 1.59
N ASP A 129 0.33 11.06 0.29
CA ASP A 129 -1.03 11.15 -0.21
C ASP A 129 -1.14 10.73 -1.68
N ILE A 130 -2.32 10.21 -2.05
CA ILE A 130 -2.76 9.99 -3.43
C ILE A 130 -4.09 10.69 -3.61
N HIS A 131 -4.13 11.70 -4.47
CA HIS A 131 -5.33 12.44 -4.78
C HIS A 131 -5.76 12.21 -6.23
N VAL A 132 -7.01 11.79 -6.42
CA VAL A 132 -7.62 11.55 -7.73
C VAL A 132 -8.65 12.65 -7.99
N LYS A 133 -8.54 13.32 -9.14
CA LYS A 133 -9.51 14.28 -9.63
C LYS A 133 -10.10 13.80 -10.95
N ALA A 134 -11.41 13.86 -11.07
CA ALA A 134 -12.07 13.72 -12.36
C ALA A 134 -11.72 14.92 -13.25
N GLY A 135 -11.23 14.65 -14.45
CA GLY A 135 -11.06 15.62 -15.54
C GLY A 135 -12.30 15.68 -16.43
N SER A 136 -12.14 16.31 -17.59
CA SER A 136 -13.11 16.25 -18.70
C SER A 136 -12.97 14.95 -19.49
N ASP A 137 -14.02 14.48 -20.17
CA ASP A 137 -13.97 13.38 -21.16
C ASP A 137 -13.39 12.03 -20.69
N GLU A 138 -13.79 11.57 -19.49
CA GLU A 138 -13.34 10.30 -18.87
C GLU A 138 -11.84 10.25 -18.55
N GLU A 139 -11.20 11.42 -18.51
CA GLU A 139 -9.84 11.58 -18.03
C GLU A 139 -9.84 11.74 -16.51
N ILE A 140 -8.80 11.21 -15.87
CA ILE A 140 -8.49 11.45 -14.47
C ILE A 140 -7.10 12.06 -14.36
N GLU A 141 -6.96 12.99 -13.43
CA GLU A 141 -5.66 13.47 -12.97
C GLU A 141 -5.39 12.85 -11.60
N ILE A 142 -4.27 12.14 -11.49
CA ILE A 142 -3.83 11.54 -10.24
C ILE A 142 -2.55 12.22 -9.79
N ARG A 143 -2.54 12.66 -8.55
CA ARG A 143 -1.37 13.24 -7.90
C ARG A 143 -0.93 12.34 -6.76
N VAL A 144 0.30 11.85 -6.84
CA VAL A 144 0.98 11.14 -5.74
C VAL A 144 2.00 12.08 -5.12
N THR A 145 2.07 12.09 -3.78
CA THR A 145 3.05 12.89 -3.04
C THR A 145 3.79 12.06 -2.00
N GLY A 146 5.07 12.39 -1.77
CA GLY A 146 5.91 11.71 -0.80
C GLY A 146 6.42 10.34 -1.22
N SER A 147 6.40 10.01 -2.52
CA SER A 147 6.80 8.70 -3.04
C SER A 147 8.31 8.53 -3.26
N GLY A 148 9.13 9.23 -2.48
CA GLY A 148 10.57 9.33 -2.65
C GLY A 148 11.09 10.74 -2.38
N PHE A 149 12.42 10.89 -2.33
CA PHE A 149 13.06 12.19 -2.11
C PHE A 149 13.85 12.67 -3.32
N SER A 150 14.57 11.76 -4.00
CA SER A 150 15.42 12.10 -5.15
C SER A 150 14.65 12.09 -6.47
N LYS A 151 15.28 12.59 -7.53
CA LYS A 151 14.72 12.53 -8.88
C LYS A 151 14.64 11.08 -9.37
N GLU A 152 15.64 10.28 -9.02
CA GLU A 152 15.87 8.92 -9.47
C GLU A 152 14.85 7.96 -8.83
N SER A 153 14.61 8.08 -7.53
CA SER A 153 13.55 7.31 -6.86
C SER A 153 12.17 7.72 -7.35
N THR A 154 11.91 9.03 -7.49
CA THR A 154 10.62 9.51 -8.03
C THR A 154 10.39 9.03 -9.47
N PHE A 155 11.44 9.00 -10.31
CA PHE A 155 11.37 8.42 -11.65
C PHE A 155 10.94 6.96 -11.59
N CYS A 156 11.62 6.14 -10.77
CA CYS A 156 11.28 4.73 -10.62
C CYS A 156 9.83 4.54 -10.18
N THR A 157 9.39 5.30 -9.17
CA THR A 157 8.02 5.21 -8.67
C THR A 157 7.00 5.66 -9.72
N SER A 158 7.33 6.63 -10.58
CA SER A 158 6.45 7.02 -11.69
C SER A 158 6.25 5.88 -12.69
N LYS A 159 7.29 5.07 -12.95
CA LYS A 159 7.23 3.89 -13.82
C LYS A 159 6.44 2.76 -13.18
N VAL A 160 6.66 2.50 -11.89
CA VAL A 160 5.84 1.56 -11.11
C VAL A 160 4.37 1.96 -11.18
N PHE A 161 4.07 3.23 -10.89
CA PHE A 161 2.71 3.76 -10.87
C PHE A 161 2.05 3.71 -12.25
N GLN A 162 2.80 4.00 -13.32
CA GLN A 162 2.34 3.85 -14.69
C GLN A 162 1.84 2.41 -14.96
N LYS A 163 2.61 1.39 -14.58
CA LYS A 163 2.22 -0.02 -14.78
C LYS A 163 1.04 -0.47 -13.92
N ILE A 164 0.85 0.13 -12.75
CA ILE A 164 -0.38 -0.06 -11.97
C ILE A 164 -1.57 0.47 -12.78
N LEU A 165 -1.54 1.72 -13.21
CA LEU A 165 -2.63 2.33 -14.00
C LEU A 165 -2.94 1.53 -15.28
N GLU A 166 -1.91 1.15 -16.03
CA GLU A 166 -2.05 0.32 -17.24
C GLU A 166 -2.75 -1.01 -16.93
N GLY A 167 -2.39 -1.66 -15.81
CA GLY A 167 -3.06 -2.90 -15.38
C GLY A 167 -4.54 -2.73 -15.07
N TYR A 168 -4.94 -1.55 -14.57
CA TYR A 168 -6.33 -1.17 -14.33
C TYR A 168 -7.03 -0.58 -15.56
N SER A 169 -6.51 -0.84 -16.76
CA SER A 169 -7.08 -0.42 -18.05
C SER A 169 -7.11 1.10 -18.26
N PHE A 170 -6.20 1.82 -17.61
CA PHE A 170 -5.96 3.23 -17.94
C PHE A 170 -4.87 3.35 -19.00
N ASN A 171 -5.12 4.22 -19.97
CA ASN A 171 -4.08 4.71 -20.86
C ASN A 171 -3.50 6.00 -20.31
N VAL A 172 -2.23 5.97 -19.91
CA VAL A 172 -1.51 7.11 -19.37
C VAL A 172 -1.11 8.04 -20.51
N ILE A 173 -1.72 9.22 -20.55
CA ILE A 173 -1.50 10.25 -21.58
C ILE A 173 -0.25 11.05 -21.23
N GLU A 174 -0.09 11.39 -19.95
CA GLU A 174 0.99 12.22 -19.45
C GLU A 174 1.42 11.72 -18.08
N MET A 175 2.74 11.64 -17.85
CA MET A 175 3.33 11.25 -16.58
C MET A 175 4.48 12.20 -16.26
N ASN A 176 4.24 13.11 -15.34
CA ASN A 176 5.24 14.05 -14.85
C ASN A 176 5.73 13.63 -13.47
N TYR A 177 7.03 13.77 -13.23
CA TYR A 177 7.63 13.49 -11.94
C TYR A 177 8.64 14.58 -11.57
N SER A 178 8.76 14.86 -10.27
CA SER A 178 9.69 15.86 -9.75
C SER A 178 10.26 15.46 -8.40
N PRO A 179 11.47 15.95 -8.05
CA PRO A 179 12.08 15.69 -6.75
C PRO A 179 11.15 16.01 -5.57
N GLY A 180 11.32 15.29 -4.46
CA GLY A 180 10.38 15.34 -3.33
C GLY A 180 9.19 14.39 -3.47
N GLY A 181 9.25 13.43 -4.41
CA GLY A 181 8.28 12.34 -4.51
C GLY A 181 6.93 12.80 -5.03
N ILE A 182 6.92 13.75 -5.97
CA ILE A 182 5.69 14.27 -6.56
C ILE A 182 5.55 13.70 -7.97
N ILE A 183 4.44 13.00 -8.20
CA ILE A 183 4.05 12.44 -9.50
C ILE A 183 2.68 12.99 -9.86
N ILE A 184 2.51 13.42 -11.11
CA ILE A 184 1.24 13.85 -11.68
C ILE A 184 1.00 13.03 -12.94
N ALA A 185 -0.03 12.21 -12.93
CA ALA A 185 -0.45 11.39 -14.05
C ALA A 185 -1.77 11.91 -14.60
N LYS A 186 -1.86 12.05 -15.92
CA LYS A 186 -3.15 12.16 -16.62
C LYS A 186 -3.39 10.87 -17.36
N ALA A 187 -4.55 10.26 -17.12
CA ALA A 187 -4.88 8.99 -17.73
C ALA A 187 -6.35 8.94 -18.13
N LYS A 188 -6.64 8.19 -19.18
CA LYS A 188 -8.00 7.95 -19.66
C LYS A 188 -8.37 6.50 -19.47
N TYR A 189 -9.55 6.24 -18.92
CA TYR A 189 -10.04 4.87 -18.77
C TYR A 189 -10.36 4.28 -20.16
N GLN A 190 -9.89 3.06 -20.41
CA GLN A 190 -10.12 2.33 -21.66
C GLN A 190 -10.84 0.98 -21.44
N GLY A 191 -11.22 0.66 -20.20
CA GLY A 191 -12.03 -0.52 -19.93
C GLY A 191 -13.43 -0.39 -20.51
N GLN A 192 -14.04 -1.50 -20.92
CA GLN A 192 -15.47 -1.48 -21.24
C GLN A 192 -16.25 -1.14 -19.97
N PRO A 193 -17.23 -0.22 -20.02
CA PRO A 193 -18.14 -0.03 -18.89
C PRO A 193 -18.82 -1.37 -18.62
N ASN A 194 -18.69 -1.88 -17.39
CA ASN A 194 -19.35 -3.11 -16.96
C ASN A 194 -20.84 -3.01 -17.35
N LYS A 195 -21.29 -3.93 -18.22
CA LYS A 195 -22.71 -4.14 -18.50
C LYS A 195 -23.36 -4.91 -17.36
#